data_AF-A0A4Z0W3L0-F1
#
_entry.id   AF-A0A4Z0W3L0-F1
#
_cell.length_a   1.000
_cell.length_b   1.000
_cell.length_c   1.000
_cell.angle_alpha   90.00
_cell.angle_beta   90.00
_cell.angle_gamma   90.00
#
_symmetry.space_group_name_H-M   'P 1'
#
loop_
_entity.id
_entity.type
_entity.pdbx_description
1 polymer ?
#
loop_
_entity_poly.entity_id
_entity_poly.type
_entity_poly.pdbx_seq_one_letter_code
_entity_poly.pdbx_strand_id
1 'polypeptide(L)'
;MKIAIGMRDKERVNEDHFGQSKFYNIYEYDGSKVGLKEQRKNPHFGVDKHAKVEDIKEVAQVGNNRQQKTGLLARFFNTFY
;
A
#
# COMPACT_ATOMS: atom_id res chain seq x y z
N MET A 1 -16.66 0.39 -1.83
CA MET A 1 -15.63 1.36 -2.25
C MET A 1 -14.57 1.47 -1.17
N LYS A 2 -13.29 1.64 -1.53
CA LYS A 2 -12.21 1.86 -0.55
C LYS A 2 -11.67 3.28 -0.69
N ILE A 3 -11.38 3.93 0.43
CA ILE A 3 -10.93 5.32 0.50
C ILE A 3 -9.63 5.33 1.31
N ALA A 4 -8.56 5.92 0.77
CA ALA A 4 -7.30 6.07 1.47
C ALA A 4 -7.09 7.54 1.83
N ILE A 5 -6.79 7.82 3.11
CA ILE A 5 -6.48 9.16 3.60
C ILE A 5 -5.05 9.18 4.11
N GLY A 6 -4.24 10.09 3.57
CA GLY A 6 -2.88 10.32 4.00
C GLY A 6 -2.86 11.09 5.31
N MET A 7 -2.19 10.55 6.32
CA MET A 7 -2.13 11.12 7.67
C MET A 7 -0.71 11.56 8.00
N ARG A 8 -0.59 12.72 8.63
CA ARG A 8 0.68 13.25 9.16
C ARG A 8 1.11 12.48 10.40
N ASP A 9 0.13 12.14 11.24
CA ASP A 9 0.27 11.33 12.44
C ASP A 9 -0.95 10.40 12.58
N LYS A 10 -1.29 9.94 13.79
CA LYS A 10 -2.43 9.02 13.96
C LYS A 10 -3.79 9.73 13.98
N GLU A 11 -3.80 11.06 14.11
CA GLU A 11 -5.01 11.85 14.36
C GLU A 11 -5.23 12.94 13.31
N ARG A 12 -4.17 13.42 12.67
CA ARG A 12 -4.19 14.55 11.73
C ARG A 12 -3.95 14.12 10.30
N VAL A 13 -4.79 14.63 9.40
CA VAL A 13 -4.62 14.48 7.95
C VAL A 13 -3.34 15.21 7.51
N ASN A 14 -2.65 14.65 6.53
CA ASN A 14 -1.51 15.32 5.92
C ASN A 14 -2.00 16.34 4.89
N GLU A 15 -1.63 17.60 5.08
CA GLU A 15 -2.06 18.72 4.23
C GLU A 15 -1.10 18.99 3.07
N ASP A 16 0.14 18.52 3.15
CA ASP A 16 1.17 18.80 2.14
C ASP A 16 0.99 17.94 0.88
N HIS A 17 1.38 16.67 0.98
CA HIS A 17 1.36 15.74 -0.14
C HIS A 17 0.97 14.33 0.30
N PHE A 18 -0.05 13.76 -0.35
CA PHE A 18 -0.55 12.41 -0.05
C PHE A 18 0.60 11.38 -0.04
N GLY A 19 1.47 11.38 -1.05
CA GLY A 19 2.59 10.43 -1.16
C GLY A 19 3.67 10.55 -0.09
N GLN A 20 3.73 11.67 0.64
CA GLN A 20 4.66 11.91 1.75
C GLN A 20 4.01 11.72 3.12
N SER A 21 2.80 11.17 3.17
CA SER A 21 2.13 10.90 4.44
C SER A 21 2.85 9.80 5.21
N LYS A 22 2.91 9.94 6.54
CA LYS A 22 3.57 8.98 7.42
C LYS A 22 2.74 7.71 7.58
N PHE A 23 1.42 7.87 7.56
CA PHE A 23 0.46 6.78 7.64
C PHE A 23 -0.64 6.96 6.60
N TYR A 24 -1.31 5.86 6.27
CA TYR A 24 -2.51 5.84 5.45
C TYR A 24 -3.62 5.14 6.22
N ASN A 25 -4.72 5.87 6.45
CA ASN A 25 -5.94 5.29 6.98
C ASN A 25 -6.78 4.80 5.80
N ILE A 26 -7.10 3.51 5.79
CA ILE A 26 -7.92 2.89 4.76
C ILE A 26 -9.32 2.70 5.32
N TYR A 27 -10.29 3.36 4.70
CA TYR A 27 -11.70 3.24 5.01
C TYR A 27 -12.39 2.39 3.95
N GLU A 28 -13.45 1.69 4.39
CA GLU A 28 -14.35 0.97 3.51
C GLU A 28 -15.74 1.61 3.58
N TYR A 29 -16.32 1.83 2.41
CA TYR A 29 -17.67 2.31 2.23
C TYR A 29 -18.52 1.24 1.54
N ASP A 30 -19.59 0.82 2.20
CA ASP A 30 -20.48 -0.25 1.73
C ASP A 30 -21.70 0.26 0.95
N GLY A 31 -21.85 1.59 0.80
CA GLY A 31 -23.03 2.20 0.19
C GLY A 31 -23.94 2.90 1.20
N SER A 32 -23.71 2.72 2.51
CA SER A 32 -24.46 3.38 3.58
C SER A 32 -23.55 3.95 4.67
N LYS A 33 -22.48 3.25 5.03
CA LYS A 33 -21.59 3.63 6.14
C LYS A 33 -20.14 3.60 5.72
N VAL A 34 -19.37 4.53 6.30
CA VAL A 34 -17.90 4.56 6.18
C VAL A 34 -17.31 4.06 7.50
N GLY A 35 -16.46 3.04 7.43
CA GLY A 35 -15.74 2.49 8.57
C GLY A 35 -14.22 2.48 8.34
N LEU A 36 -13.44 2.79 9.38
CA LEU A 36 -11.99 2.61 9.33
C LEU A 36 -11.67 1.11 9.34
N LYS A 37 -10.98 0.64 8.30
CA LYS A 37 -10.64 -0.78 8.16
C LYS A 37 -9.25 -1.08 8.69
N GLU A 38 -8.27 -0.23 8.36
CA GLU A 38 -6.88 -0.44 8.76
C GLU A 38 -6.08 0.87 8.69
N GLN A 39 -5.00 0.94 9.48
CA GLN A 39 -3.98 1.98 9.38
C GLN A 39 -2.66 1.33 8.93
N ARG A 40 -2.08 1.84 7.85
CA ARG A 40 -0.80 1.37 7.30
C ARG A 40 0.27 2.43 7.48
N LYS A 41 1.47 2.01 7.90
CA LYS A 41 2.64 2.90 7.94
C LYS A 41 3.26 2.98 6.54
N ASN A 42 3.63 4.19 6.09
CA ASN A 42 4.32 4.37 4.82
C ASN A 42 5.81 3.99 4.98
N PRO A 43 6.31 2.92 4.31
CA PRO A 43 7.72 2.53 4.40
C PRO A 43 8.67 3.54 3.73
N HIS A 44 8.15 4.44 2.89
CA HIS A 44 8.92 5.45 2.16
C HIS A 44 8.85 6.85 2.79
N PHE A 45 8.24 6.98 3.98
CA PHE A 45 8.18 8.25 4.69
C PHE A 45 9.58 8.76 5.07
N GLY A 46 9.90 10.00 4.69
CA GLY A 46 11.19 10.64 5.00
C GLY A 46 12.36 10.17 4.13
N VAL A 47 12.10 9.37 3.09
CA VAL A 47 13.12 9.06 2.08
C VAL A 47 13.09 10.17 1.04
N ASP A 48 14.17 10.95 0.93
CA ASP A 48 14.39 12.06 -0.03
C ASP A 48 14.49 11.60 -1.51
N LYS A 49 13.86 10.50 -1.85
CA LYS A 49 13.54 10.20 -3.25
C LYS A 49 12.08 10.55 -3.40
N HIS A 50 11.77 11.52 -4.27
CA HIS A 50 10.42 11.71 -4.81
C HIS A 50 9.91 10.33 -5.26
N ALA A 51 9.14 9.68 -4.40
CA ALA A 51 8.62 8.35 -4.66
C ALA A 51 7.86 8.47 -5.97
N LYS A 52 8.30 7.71 -6.98
CA LYS A 52 7.67 7.80 -8.29
C LYS A 52 6.22 7.34 -8.12
N VAL A 53 5.31 7.93 -8.88
CA VAL A 53 3.87 7.61 -8.83
C VAL A 53 3.62 6.09 -9.00
N GLU A 54 4.53 5.41 -9.68
CA GLU A 54 4.58 3.96 -9.87
C GLU A 54 4.73 3.18 -8.55
N ASP A 55 5.63 3.60 -7.66
CA ASP A 55 5.90 2.93 -6.38
C ASP A 55 4.70 3.05 -5.42
N ILE A 56 4.02 4.20 -5.45
CA ILE A 56 2.81 4.44 -4.64
C ILE A 56 1.63 3.64 -5.17
N LYS A 57 1.53 3.44 -6.50
CA LYS A 57 0.50 2.60 -7.11
C LYS A 57 0.67 1.13 -6.74
N GLU A 58 1.89 0.62 -6.61
CA GLU A 58 2.14 -0.76 -6.18
C GLU A 58 1.69 -1.01 -4.73
N VAL A 59 1.89 -0.03 -3.85
CA VAL A 59 1.41 -0.10 -2.45
C VAL A 59 -0.11 0.06 -2.37
N ALA A 60 -0.71 0.85 -3.26
CA ALA A 60 -2.15 1.11 -3.30
C ALA A 60 -2.97 0.03 -4.04
N GLN A 61 -2.35 -0.75 -4.94
CA GLN A 61 -3.02 -1.82 -5.67
C GLN A 61 -3.05 -3.10 -4.84
N VAL A 62 -4.18 -3.30 -4.16
CA VAL A 62 -4.60 -4.63 -3.72
C VAL A 62 -4.98 -5.46 -4.95
N GLY A 63 -4.07 -6.35 -5.35
CA GLY A 63 -4.37 -7.60 -6.04
C GLY A 63 -4.84 -7.49 -7.49
N ASN A 64 -3.91 -7.65 -8.43
CA ASN A 64 -4.21 -8.37 -9.67
C ASN A 64 -3.02 -9.21 -10.16
N ASN A 65 -2.27 -9.82 -9.22
CA ASN A 65 -1.20 -10.76 -9.55
C ASN A 65 -1.76 -12.19 -9.72
N ARG A 66 -2.76 -12.32 -10.60
CA ARG A 66 -3.33 -13.61 -11.02
C ARG A 66 -3.11 -13.82 -12.50
N GLN A 67 -1.87 -13.72 -12.94
CA GLN A 67 -1.31 -14.42 -14.10
C GLN A 67 0.19 -14.08 -14.18
N GLN A 68 1.02 -15.07 -14.52
CA GLN A 68 2.47 -14.98 -14.73
C GLN A 68 3.40 -15.23 -13.51
N LYS A 69 3.16 -16.33 -12.78
CA LYS A 69 4.27 -17.08 -12.13
C LYS A 69 4.12 -18.60 -12.29
N THR A 70 3.74 -19.05 -13.48
CA THR A 70 4.04 -20.42 -13.94
C THR A 70 5.31 -20.34 -14.77
N GLY A 71 6.48 -20.44 -14.12
CA GLY A 71 7.74 -20.51 -14.88
C GLY A 71 9.05 -20.30 -14.11
N LEU A 72 9.04 -19.83 -12.85
CA LEU A 72 10.30 -19.44 -12.17
C LEU A 72 10.52 -20.05 -10.77
N LEU A 73 9.73 -21.05 -10.37
CA LEU A 73 9.87 -21.74 -9.07
C LEU A 73 10.12 -23.26 -9.18
N ALA A 74 10.48 -23.75 -10.37
CA ALA A 74 10.88 -25.15 -10.58
C ALA A 74 12.41 -25.38 -10.42
N ARG A 75 13.13 -24.52 -9.68
CA ARG A 75 14.60 -24.63 -9.57
C ARG A 75 15.18 -24.65 -8.15
N PHE A 76 14.38 -24.71 -7.09
CA PHE A 76 14.92 -24.66 -5.72
C PHE A 76 14.65 -25.88 -4.83
N PHE A 77 14.09 -26.97 -5.35
CA PHE A 77 14.00 -28.24 -4.62
C PHE A 77 14.80 -29.32 -5.33
N ASN A 78 16.14 -29.21 -5.32
CA ASN A 78 16.98 -30.40 -5.47
C ASN A 78 18.42 -30.21 -4.98
N THR A 79 18.65 -29.92 -3.70
CA THR A 79 19.93 -30.27 -3.05
C THR A 79 19.74 -30.28 -1.54
N PHE A 80 19.39 -31.42 -0.95
CA PHE A 80 19.88 -31.88 0.36
C PHE A 80 19.66 -33.40 0.39
N TYR A 81 20.74 -34.12 0.07
CA TYR A 81 21.00 -35.47 0.53
C TYR A 81 21.40 -35.39 2.01
#